data_AF-A0AAW5JVY6-F1
#
_entry.id   AF-A0AAW5JVY6-F1
#
_cell.length_a   1.000
_cell.length_b   1.000
_cell.length_c   1.000
_cell.angle_alpha   90.00
_cell.angle_beta   90.00
_cell.angle_gamma   90.00
#
_symmetry.space_group_name_H-M   'P 1'
#
loop_
_entity.id
_entity.type
_entity.pdbx_description
1 polymer ?
#
loop_
_entity_poly.entity_id
_entity_poly.type
_entity_poly.pdbx_seq_one_letter_code
_entity_poly.pdbx_strand_id
1 'polypeptide(L)'
;GSKSFVAGADISEMVNATPAEGRAMGLLAREAFGRLENMPQVTIAAVNGFALGGGCEISMACDIRVAAENAKFAQPECGLGILP
;
A
#
# COMPACT_ATOMS: atom_id res chain seq x y z
N GLY A 1 6.65 -12.32 -6.49
CA GLY A 1 7.58 -12.32 -7.65
C GLY A 1 8.74 -11.39 -7.36
N SER A 2 9.89 -11.51 -8.03
CA SER A 2 11.12 -10.77 -7.70
C SER A 2 11.12 -9.27 -8.05
N LYS A 3 10.08 -8.78 -8.73
CA LYS A 3 10.02 -7.39 -9.22
C LYS A 3 9.32 -6.43 -8.26
N SER A 4 8.21 -6.86 -7.67
CA SER A 4 7.40 -6.02 -6.78
C SER A 4 6.94 -6.79 -5.55
N PHE A 5 6.92 -6.10 -4.42
CA PHE A 5 6.19 -6.49 -3.22
C PHE A 5 4.70 -6.21 -3.44
N VAL A 6 4.36 -4.92 -3.58
CA VAL A 6 3.02 -4.42 -3.94
C VAL A 6 3.22 -3.12 -4.73
N ALA A 7 2.70 -3.05 -5.95
CA ALA A 7 2.95 -1.95 -6.88
C ALA A 7 1.95 -0.77 -6.78
N GLY A 8 1.05 -0.82 -5.80
CA GLY A 8 -0.04 0.14 -5.62
C GLY A 8 -1.41 -0.49 -5.81
N ALA A 9 -2.45 0.34 -5.69
CA ALA A 9 -3.82 -0.05 -6.01
C ALA A 9 -4.01 -0.22 -7.53
N ASP A 10 -5.01 -1.00 -7.93
CA ASP A 10 -5.31 -1.21 -9.35
C ASP A 10 -5.96 0.05 -9.96
N ILE A 11 -5.19 0.74 -10.81
CA ILE A 11 -5.64 1.97 -11.48
C ILE A 11 -6.88 1.71 -12.34
N SER A 12 -7.03 0.51 -12.91
CA SER A 12 -8.18 0.18 -13.76
C SER A 12 -9.50 0.14 -12.98
N GLU A 13 -9.44 -0.19 -11.69
CA GLU A 13 -10.59 -0.13 -10.77
C GLU A 13 -10.86 1.30 -10.29
N MET A 14 -9.83 2.16 -10.25
CA MET A 14 -9.94 3.54 -9.76
C MET A 14 -10.37 4.56 -10.82
N VAL A 15 -10.00 4.37 -12.09
CA VAL A 15 -10.13 5.41 -13.13
C VAL A 15 -11.58 5.84 -13.40
N ASN A 16 -12.54 4.95 -13.18
CA ASN A 16 -13.97 5.21 -13.40
C ASN A 16 -14.77 5.35 -12.10
N ALA A 17 -14.10 5.32 -10.94
CA ALA A 17 -14.76 5.40 -9.66
C ALA A 17 -15.38 6.79 -9.45
N THR A 18 -16.62 6.81 -8.98
CA THR A 18 -17.24 8.03 -8.45
C THR A 18 -16.53 8.48 -7.17
N PRO A 19 -16.69 9.74 -6.74
CA PRO A 19 -16.12 10.20 -5.48
C PRO A 19 -16.55 9.37 -4.25
N ALA A 20 -17.77 8.84 -4.26
CA ALA A 20 -18.28 8.01 -3.18
C ALA A 20 -17.58 6.64 -3.14
N GLU A 21 -17.38 6.01 -4.31
CA GLU A 21 -16.65 4.74 -4.43
C GLU A 21 -15.17 4.93 -4.08
N GLY A 22 -14.53 6.01 -4.55
CA GLY A 22 -13.16 6.38 -4.18
C GLY A 22 -12.99 6.50 -2.66
N ARG A 23 -13.91 7.18 -1.99
CA ARG A 23 -13.93 7.28 -0.53
C ARG A 23 -14.11 5.92 0.14
N ALA A 24 -14.99 5.07 -0.38
CA ALA A 24 -15.22 3.73 0.16
C ALA A 24 -13.94 2.86 0.06
N MET A 25 -13.24 2.93 -1.07
CA MET A 25 -11.96 2.24 -1.27
C MET A 25 -10.90 2.71 -0.27
N GLY A 26 -10.73 4.03 -0.09
CA GLY A 26 -9.77 4.57 0.86
C GLY A 26 -10.09 4.18 2.32
N LEU A 27 -11.37 4.14 2.69
CA LEU A 27 -11.79 3.71 4.03
C LEU A 27 -11.55 2.21 4.25
N LEU A 28 -11.77 1.38 3.23
CA LEU A 28 -11.49 -0.06 3.30
C LEU A 28 -9.98 -0.32 3.50
N ALA A 29 -9.13 0.36 2.73
CA ALA A 29 -7.69 0.26 2.88
C ALA A 29 -7.24 0.71 4.28
N ARG A 30 -7.73 1.86 4.74
CA ARG A 30 -7.45 2.38 6.10
C ARG A 30 -7.86 1.39 7.19
N GLU A 31 -9.03 0.76 7.07
CA GLU A 31 -9.49 -0.25 8.03
C GLU A 31 -8.55 -1.47 8.03
N ALA A 32 -8.21 -1.99 6.85
CA ALA A 32 -7.32 -3.14 6.72
C ALA A 32 -5.93 -2.86 7.31
N PHE A 33 -5.34 -1.71 6.98
CA PHE A 33 -4.03 -1.29 7.49
C PHE A 33 -4.08 -1.04 9.00
N GLY A 34 -5.12 -0.37 9.50
CA GLY A 34 -5.30 -0.17 10.94
C GLY A 34 -5.44 -1.47 11.71
N ARG A 35 -6.12 -2.48 11.15
CA ARG A 35 -6.19 -3.81 11.76
C ARG A 35 -4.83 -4.52 11.79
N LEU A 36 -4.02 -4.34 10.75
CA LEU A 36 -2.66 -4.89 10.69
C LEU A 36 -1.76 -4.22 11.73
N GLU A 37 -1.79 -2.89 11.80
CA GLU A 37 -1.01 -2.06 12.73
C GLU A 37 -1.35 -2.35 14.20
N ASN A 38 -2.62 -2.63 14.50
CA ASN A 38 -3.08 -2.88 15.87
C ASN A 38 -3.14 -4.38 16.22
N MET A 39 -2.55 -5.25 15.40
CA MET A 39 -2.57 -6.69 15.63
C MET A 39 -1.67 -7.05 16.83
N PRO A 40 -2.08 -7.97 17.73
CA PRO A 40 -1.25 -8.32 18.89
C PRO A 40 -0.03 -9.18 18.53
N GLN A 41 0.00 -9.78 17.34
CA GLN A 41 1.13 -10.51 16.80
C GLN A 41 2.11 -9.54 16.13
N VAL A 42 3.42 -9.79 16.27
CA VAL A 42 4.46 -9.06 15.53
C VAL A 42 4.31 -9.32 14.02
N THR A 43 4.28 -8.23 13.26
CA THR A 43 4.11 -8.21 11.81
C THR A 43 5.40 -7.86 11.11
N ILE A 44 5.73 -8.59 10.04
CA ILE A 44 6.96 -8.38 9.28
C ILE A 44 6.62 -8.26 7.79
N ALA A 45 6.90 -7.09 7.21
CA ALA A 45 6.87 -6.89 5.76
C ALA A 45 8.22 -7.33 5.16
N ALA A 46 8.23 -8.48 4.48
CA ALA A 46 9.37 -8.94 3.68
C ALA A 46 9.29 -8.33 2.27
N VAL A 47 9.88 -7.14 2.09
CA VAL A 47 9.78 -6.32 0.88
C VAL A 47 10.86 -6.73 -0.12
N ASN A 48 10.45 -7.45 -1.15
CA ASN A 48 11.35 -8.08 -2.13
C ASN A 48 11.46 -7.34 -3.47
N GLY A 49 10.99 -6.09 -3.54
CA GLY A 49 10.97 -5.28 -4.76
C GLY A 49 10.24 -3.94 -4.54
N PHE A 50 9.55 -3.44 -5.56
CA PHE A 50 8.74 -2.22 -5.47
C PHE A 50 7.62 -2.33 -4.41
N ALA A 51 7.57 -1.37 -3.49
CA ALA A 51 6.49 -1.11 -2.55
C ALA A 51 5.99 0.32 -2.81
N LEU A 52 5.00 0.45 -3.70
CA LEU A 52 4.53 1.74 -4.19
C LEU A 52 3.10 1.99 -3.74
N GLY A 53 2.79 3.23 -3.38
CA GLY A 53 1.46 3.65 -2.99
C GLY A 53 0.90 2.84 -1.83
N GLY A 54 -0.29 2.26 -1.98
CA GLY A 54 -0.84 1.26 -1.06
C GLY A 54 0.12 0.14 -0.64
N GLY A 55 1.09 -0.22 -1.49
CA GLY A 55 2.17 -1.15 -1.13
C GLY A 55 3.20 -0.59 -0.16
N CYS A 56 3.51 0.70 -0.26
CA CYS A 56 4.30 1.43 0.73
C CYS A 56 3.51 1.54 2.05
N GLU A 57 2.23 1.86 1.97
CA GLU A 57 1.35 2.05 3.14
C GLU A 57 1.17 0.77 3.96
N ILE A 58 0.85 -0.35 3.32
CA ILE A 58 0.74 -1.63 4.05
C ILE A 58 2.07 -2.05 4.65
N SER A 59 3.20 -1.72 4.01
CA SER A 59 4.51 -1.98 4.61
C SER A 59 4.77 -1.12 5.84
N MET A 60 4.25 0.12 5.88
CA MET A 60 4.33 1.02 7.02
C MET A 60 3.48 0.56 8.20
N ALA A 61 2.35 -0.10 7.92
CA ALA A 61 1.48 -0.70 8.94
C ALA A 61 2.08 -1.93 9.65
N CYS A 62 3.17 -2.53 9.13
CA CYS A 62 3.89 -3.59 9.82
C CYS A 62 4.88 -3.03 10.87
N ASP A 63 5.15 -3.82 11.92
CA ASP A 63 6.14 -3.50 12.97
C ASP A 63 7.56 -3.44 12.42
N ILE A 64 7.93 -4.44 11.60
CA ILE A 64 9.27 -4.58 11.02
C ILE A 64 9.18 -4.65 9.51
N ARG A 65 10.10 -3.96 8.84
CA ARG A 65 10.31 -4.06 7.38
C ARG A 65 11.70 -4.65 7.12
N VAL A 66 11.74 -5.75 6.39
CA VAL A 66 12.98 -6.35 5.87
C VAL A 66 12.97 -6.17 4.36
N ALA A 67 13.92 -5.38 3.86
CA ALA A 67 13.97 -4.98 2.45
C ALA A 67 15.13 -5.66 1.74
N ALA A 68 14.87 -6.20 0.54
CA ALA A 68 15.92 -6.60 -0.38
C ALA A 68 16.67 -5.36 -0.91
N GLU A 69 17.92 -5.51 -1.35
CA GLU A 69 18.73 -4.39 -1.86
C GLU A 69 18.08 -3.67 -3.05
N ASN A 70 17.26 -4.38 -3.83
CA ASN A 70 16.52 -3.85 -4.97
C ASN A 70 15.16 -3.24 -4.60
N ALA A 71 14.77 -3.23 -3.32
CA ALA A 71 13.50 -2.68 -2.88
C ALA A 71 13.45 -1.16 -3.08
N LYS A 72 12.30 -0.66 -3.52
CA LYS A 72 12.05 0.77 -3.69
C LYS A 72 10.70 1.13 -3.13
N PHE A 73 10.68 2.15 -2.28
CA PHE A 73 9.50 2.68 -1.62
C PHE A 73 9.16 4.05 -2.19
N ALA A 74 7.88 4.31 -2.46
CA ALA A 74 7.41 5.63 -2.87
C ALA A 74 5.89 5.77 -2.72
N GLN A 75 5.42 7.02 -2.61
CA GLN A 75 4.01 7.42 -2.76
C GLN A 75 3.83 8.16 -4.10
N PRO A 76 3.63 7.46 -5.23
CA PRO A 76 3.48 8.06 -6.55
C PRO A 76 2.07 8.62 -6.82
N GLU A 77 1.13 8.50 -5.89
CA GLU A 77 -0.27 8.96 -5.95
C GLU A 77 -0.42 10.39 -6.48
N CYS A 78 0.47 11.28 -6.05
CA CYS A 78 0.46 12.69 -6.49
C CYS A 78 0.60 12.82 -8.01
N GLY A 79 1.30 11.88 -8.66
CA GLY A 79 1.41 11.82 -10.12
C GLY A 79 0.10 11.48 -10.83
N LEU A 80 -0.87 10.93 -10.11
CA LEU A 80 -2.23 10.63 -10.57
C LEU A 80 -3.24 11.70 -10.11
N GLY A 81 -2.79 12.76 -9.44
CA GLY A 81 -3.66 13.82 -8.91
C GLY A 81 -4.43 13.43 -7.65
N ILE A 82 -4.03 12.37 -6.97
CA ILE A 82 -4.60 11.93 -5.69
C ILE A 82 -3.53 11.99 -4.59
N LEU A 83 -3.98 11.86 -3.34
CA LEU A 83 -3.11 11.74 -2.19
C LEU A 83 -3.16 10.30 -1.68
N PRO A 84 -2.13 9.85 -0.95
CA PRO A 84 -2.22 8.61 -0.18
C PRO A 84 -3.38 8.67 0.82
#